data_AF-A0A2P4P7M7-F1
#
_entry.id   AF-A0A2P4P7M7-F1
#
_cell.length_a   1.000
_cell.length_b   1.000
_cell.length_c   1.000
_cell.angle_alpha   90.00
_cell.angle_beta   90.00
_cell.angle_gamma   90.00
#
_symmetry.space_group_name_H-M   'P 1'
#
loop_
_entity.id
_entity.type
_entity.pdbx_description
1 polymer ?
#
loop_
_entity_poly.entity_id
_entity_poly.type
_entity_poly.pdbx_seq_one_letter_code
_entity_poly.pdbx_strand_id
1 'polypeptide(L)'
;MSTIREGLIHATINKAITLIDYNNYDSVHKQFEFVKQTILADNSLTNDEKIEAISSFNKDCNREKIVRNEGTRRICETCNQKCLAISYCEYCVQNYLKTKFSSWSSGNNNIDNLIQKCQIESLMPDMIVEWIPYNNLQNIECLTKGGFSEIYTATWINGGYEELDSENHQLQRFGTHHVILKELGNIENASQNWFEEDLMFKL
;
A
#
# COMPACT_ATOMS: atom_id res chain seq x y z
N MET A 1 -6.47 10.02 -28.93
CA MET A 1 -6.57 9.02 -27.84
C MET A 1 -8.04 8.71 -27.64
N SER A 2 -8.40 7.43 -27.61
CA SER A 2 -9.77 7.03 -27.31
C SER A 2 -10.07 7.33 -25.84
N THR A 3 -11.30 7.75 -25.51
CA THR A 3 -11.69 7.97 -24.11
C THR A 3 -11.81 6.61 -23.43
N ILE A 4 -10.97 6.35 -22.42
CA ILE A 4 -11.00 5.12 -21.63
C ILE A 4 -12.26 5.10 -20.76
N ARG A 5 -13.03 4.01 -20.81
CA ARG A 5 -14.24 3.83 -20.00
C ARG A 5 -13.91 3.08 -18.70
N GLU A 6 -13.45 3.80 -17.68
CA GLU A 6 -13.02 3.23 -16.39
C GLU A 6 -14.10 2.35 -15.71
N GLY A 7 -15.37 2.76 -15.78
CA GLY A 7 -16.47 1.96 -15.23
C GLY A 7 -16.66 0.62 -15.94
N LEU A 8 -16.41 0.57 -17.25
CA LEU A 8 -16.44 -0.68 -18.01
C LEU A 8 -15.25 -1.57 -17.65
N ILE A 9 -14.05 -1.00 -17.51
CA ILE A 9 -12.85 -1.72 -17.06
C ILE A 9 -13.10 -2.42 -15.73
N HIS A 10 -13.56 -1.67 -14.71
CA HIS A 10 -13.86 -2.24 -13.40
C HIS A 10 -14.92 -3.33 -13.46
N ALA A 11 -15.98 -3.13 -14.24
CA ALA A 11 -17.02 -4.15 -14.43
C ALA A 11 -16.47 -5.43 -15.08
N THR A 12 -15.61 -5.31 -16.10
CA THR A 12 -14.99 -6.45 -16.78
C THR A 12 -14.02 -7.19 -15.86
N ILE A 13 -13.18 -6.50 -15.10
CA ILE A 13 -12.26 -7.12 -14.12
C ILE A 13 -13.07 -7.89 -13.08
N ASN A 14 -14.07 -7.26 -12.46
CA ASN A 14 -14.91 -7.91 -11.45
C ASN A 14 -15.65 -9.13 -12.02
N LYS A 15 -16.18 -9.01 -13.24
CA LYS A 15 -16.81 -10.14 -13.93
C LYS A 15 -15.83 -11.28 -14.21
N ALA A 16 -14.59 -10.99 -14.61
CA ALA A 16 -13.58 -12.02 -14.83
C ALA A 16 -13.21 -12.74 -13.52
N ILE A 17 -13.10 -12.01 -12.41
CA ILE A 17 -12.84 -12.57 -11.08
C ILE A 17 -13.98 -13.50 -10.64
N THR A 18 -15.25 -13.13 -10.84
CA THR A 18 -16.39 -13.97 -10.44
C THR A 18 -16.51 -15.26 -11.25
N LEU A 19 -15.84 -15.36 -12.40
CA LEU A 19 -15.79 -16.55 -13.24
C LEU A 19 -14.70 -17.55 -12.82
N ILE A 20 -13.88 -17.24 -11.81
CA ILE A 20 -12.85 -18.15 -11.32
C ILE A 20 -13.50 -19.41 -10.74
N ASP A 21 -13.23 -20.56 -11.35
CA ASP A 21 -13.50 -21.86 -10.75
C ASP A 21 -12.29 -22.29 -9.90
N TYR A 22 -12.41 -22.15 -8.58
CA TYR A 22 -11.34 -22.47 -7.63
C TYR A 22 -10.93 -23.94 -7.62
N ASN A 23 -11.75 -24.86 -8.15
CA ASN A 23 -11.34 -26.26 -8.31
C ASN A 23 -10.37 -26.45 -9.48
N ASN A 24 -10.54 -25.66 -10.55
CA ASN A 24 -9.72 -25.73 -11.76
C ASN A 24 -8.51 -24.78 -11.71
N TYR A 25 -8.62 -23.69 -10.95
CA TYR A 25 -7.57 -22.69 -10.72
C TYR A 25 -7.18 -22.65 -9.23
N ASP A 26 -6.55 -23.74 -8.79
CA ASP A 26 -6.18 -24.02 -7.39
C ASP A 26 -5.07 -23.12 -6.81
N SER A 27 -4.32 -22.38 -7.64
CA SER A 27 -3.26 -21.47 -7.19
C SER A 27 -3.53 -20.03 -7.60
N VAL A 28 -3.05 -19.09 -6.80
CA VAL A 28 -3.20 -17.64 -7.06
C VAL A 28 -2.61 -17.25 -8.41
N HIS A 29 -1.50 -17.87 -8.81
CA HIS A 29 -0.91 -17.65 -10.12
C HIS A 29 -1.84 -18.07 -11.27
N LYS A 30 -2.46 -19.26 -11.17
CA LYS A 30 -3.41 -19.75 -12.18
C LYS A 30 -4.66 -18.86 -12.25
N GLN A 31 -5.16 -18.39 -11.10
CA GLN A 31 -6.30 -17.48 -11.01
C GLN A 31 -6.00 -16.15 -11.70
N PHE A 32 -4.83 -15.56 -11.43
CA PHE A 32 -4.43 -14.30 -12.05
C PHE A 32 -4.25 -14.43 -13.56
N GLU A 33 -3.68 -15.53 -14.04
CA GLU A 33 -3.55 -15.77 -15.48
C GLU A 33 -4.93 -15.93 -16.15
N PHE A 34 -5.85 -16.68 -15.52
CA PHE A 34 -7.22 -16.81 -16.00
C PHE A 34 -7.93 -15.46 -16.16
N VAL A 35 -7.84 -14.59 -15.15
CA VAL A 35 -8.46 -13.26 -15.20
C VAL A 35 -7.86 -12.43 -16.33
N LYS A 36 -6.54 -12.44 -16.49
CA LYS A 36 -5.86 -11.71 -17.59
C LYS A 36 -6.33 -12.19 -18.96
N GLN A 37 -6.38 -13.50 -19.18
CA GLN A 37 -6.84 -14.07 -20.44
C GLN A 37 -8.31 -13.73 -20.71
N THR A 38 -9.15 -13.73 -19.67
CA THR A 38 -10.57 -13.34 -19.77
C THR A 38 -10.73 -11.88 -20.18
N ILE A 39 -9.96 -10.96 -19.58
CA ILE A 39 -9.94 -9.54 -19.94
C ILE A 39 -9.48 -9.36 -21.40
N LEU A 40 -8.40 -10.03 -21.80
CA LEU A 40 -7.85 -9.94 -23.15
C LEU A 40 -8.81 -10.49 -24.22
N ALA A 41 -9.61 -11.50 -23.88
CA ALA A 41 -10.62 -12.07 -24.76
C ALA A 41 -11.92 -11.25 -24.85
N ASP A 42 -12.13 -10.25 -23.97
CA ASP A 42 -13.35 -9.45 -23.99
C ASP A 42 -13.37 -8.48 -25.19
N ASN A 43 -14.30 -8.71 -26.12
CA ASN A 43 -14.46 -7.90 -27.33
C ASN A 43 -15.16 -6.55 -27.07
N SER A 44 -15.70 -6.32 -25.87
CA SER A 44 -16.30 -5.03 -25.50
C SER A 44 -15.27 -3.95 -25.15
N LEU A 45 -14.04 -4.36 -24.83
CA LEU A 45 -12.91 -3.47 -24.53
C LEU A 45 -12.10 -3.16 -25.80
N THR A 46 -11.68 -1.90 -25.94
CA THR A 46 -10.64 -1.53 -26.91
C THR A 46 -9.28 -2.06 -26.47
N ASN A 47 -8.27 -2.01 -27.34
CA ASN A 47 -6.90 -2.41 -26.97
C ASN A 47 -6.34 -1.53 -25.84
N ASP A 48 -6.59 -0.22 -25.89
CA ASP A 48 -6.17 0.72 -24.84
C ASP A 48 -6.84 0.36 -23.50
N GLU A 49 -8.14 0.04 -23.51
CA GLU A 49 -8.88 -0.37 -22.31
C GLU A 49 -8.42 -1.72 -21.76
N LYS A 50 -8.01 -2.66 -22.63
CA LYS A 50 -7.42 -3.93 -22.19
C LYS A 50 -6.09 -3.71 -21.48
N ILE A 51 -5.23 -2.84 -22.02
CA ILE A 51 -3.96 -2.49 -21.38
C ILE A 51 -4.21 -1.89 -20.00
N GLU A 52 -5.14 -0.93 -19.91
CA GLU A 52 -5.49 -0.29 -18.65
C GLU A 52 -6.12 -1.27 -17.65
N ALA A 53 -7.02 -2.15 -18.11
CA ALA A 53 -7.63 -3.18 -17.27
C ALA A 53 -6.59 -4.15 -16.68
N ILE A 54 -5.61 -4.57 -17.50
CA ILE A 54 -4.52 -5.42 -17.04
C ILE A 54 -3.60 -4.68 -16.08
N SER A 55 -3.32 -3.40 -16.32
CA SER A 55 -2.53 -2.54 -15.43
C SER A 55 -3.18 -2.41 -14.06
N SER A 56 -4.46 -2.04 -14.02
CA SER A 56 -5.28 -1.94 -12.79
C SER A 56 -5.34 -3.28 -12.06
N PHE A 57 -5.68 -4.37 -12.74
CA PHE A 57 -5.71 -5.70 -12.12
C PHE A 57 -4.35 -6.14 -11.56
N ASN A 58 -3.25 -5.81 -12.25
CA ASN A 58 -1.89 -6.11 -11.76
C ASN A 58 -1.56 -5.36 -10.47
N LYS A 59 -2.03 -4.11 -10.30
CA LYS A 59 -1.86 -3.34 -9.07
C LYS A 59 -2.51 -4.07 -7.90
N ASP A 60 -3.76 -4.51 -8.06
CA ASP A 60 -4.51 -5.26 -7.04
C ASP A 60 -3.85 -6.60 -6.68
N CYS A 61 -3.27 -7.28 -7.68
CA CYS A 61 -2.60 -8.57 -7.47
C CYS A 61 -1.29 -8.47 -6.68
N ASN A 62 -0.61 -7.31 -6.68
CA ASN A 62 0.71 -7.17 -6.05
C ASN A 62 0.70 -7.60 -4.59
N ARG A 63 -0.31 -7.14 -3.83
CA ARG A 63 -0.45 -7.43 -2.41
C ARG A 63 -0.49 -8.93 -2.15
N GLU A 64 -1.35 -9.65 -2.84
CA GLU A 64 -1.49 -11.11 -2.69
C GLU A 64 -0.19 -11.84 -3.09
N LYS A 65 0.48 -11.44 -4.18
CA LYS A 65 1.76 -12.03 -4.58
C LYS A 65 2.83 -11.85 -3.52
N ILE A 66 2.93 -10.65 -2.93
CA ILE A 66 3.92 -10.31 -1.92
C ILE A 66 3.63 -11.08 -0.62
N VAL A 67 2.38 -11.01 -0.13
CA VAL A 67 1.97 -11.63 1.14
C VAL A 67 2.11 -13.15 1.09
N ARG A 68 1.70 -13.79 -0.02
CA ARG A 68 1.84 -15.25 -0.19
C ARG A 68 3.23 -15.67 -0.63
N ASN A 69 4.08 -14.72 -1.05
CA ASN A 69 5.38 -14.99 -1.66
C ASN A 69 5.26 -15.96 -2.86
N GLU A 70 4.20 -15.80 -3.66
CA GLU A 70 3.83 -16.72 -4.74
C GLU A 70 3.86 -16.05 -6.13
N GLY A 71 4.11 -16.87 -7.15
CA GLY A 71 4.14 -16.47 -8.56
C GLY A 71 5.54 -16.13 -9.09
N THR A 72 5.58 -15.74 -10.35
CA THR A 72 6.84 -15.47 -11.05
C THR A 72 7.48 -14.18 -10.56
N ARG A 73 8.77 -14.28 -10.20
CA ARG A 73 9.65 -13.12 -9.92
C ARG A 73 10.20 -12.55 -11.22
N ARG A 74 10.27 -11.23 -11.31
CA ARG A 74 10.91 -10.51 -12.42
C ARG A 74 12.19 -9.83 -11.92
N ILE A 75 13.14 -9.60 -12.83
CA ILE A 75 14.32 -8.79 -12.51
C ILE A 75 13.92 -7.33 -12.69
N CYS A 76 14.11 -6.52 -11.65
CA CYS A 76 13.89 -5.08 -11.72
C CYS A 76 15.01 -4.42 -12.52
N GLU A 77 14.67 -3.63 -13.53
CA GLU A 77 15.65 -2.97 -14.39
C GLU A 77 16.45 -1.88 -13.64
N THR A 78 15.86 -1.26 -12.62
CA THR A 78 16.50 -0.19 -11.85
C THR A 78 17.52 -0.70 -10.83
N CYS A 79 17.18 -1.73 -10.06
CA CYS A 79 18.02 -2.22 -8.95
C CYS A 79 18.61 -3.62 -9.17
N ASN A 80 18.27 -4.27 -10.29
CA ASN A 80 18.71 -5.61 -10.68
C ASN A 80 18.34 -6.74 -9.67
N GLN A 81 17.38 -6.48 -8.78
CA GLN A 81 16.87 -7.46 -7.81
C GLN A 81 15.66 -8.22 -8.36
N LYS A 82 15.44 -9.45 -7.87
CA LYS A 82 14.28 -10.28 -8.23
C LYS A 82 13.05 -9.91 -7.36
N CYS A 83 12.17 -9.07 -7.90
CA CYS A 83 10.93 -8.61 -7.26
C CYS A 83 9.72 -9.48 -7.62
N LEU A 84 8.68 -9.49 -6.77
CA LEU A 84 7.42 -10.20 -7.00
C LEU A 84 6.33 -9.28 -7.56
N ALA A 85 6.28 -8.05 -7.08
CA ALA A 85 5.38 -7.00 -7.53
C ALA A 85 5.50 -6.80 -9.05
N ILE A 86 4.35 -6.64 -9.70
CA ILE A 86 4.21 -6.47 -11.14
C ILE A 86 4.38 -5.00 -11.49
N SER A 87 3.66 -4.10 -10.83
CA SER A 87 3.64 -2.66 -11.19
C SER A 87 4.73 -1.81 -10.53
N TYR A 88 5.40 -2.31 -9.49
CA TYR A 88 6.53 -1.64 -8.84
C TYR A 88 7.57 -2.66 -8.36
N CYS A 89 8.67 -2.21 -7.74
CA CYS A 89 9.69 -3.06 -7.14
C CYS A 89 9.80 -2.78 -5.65
N GLU A 90 9.62 -3.80 -4.81
CA GLU A 90 9.63 -3.69 -3.34
C GLU A 90 11.00 -3.20 -2.85
N TYR A 91 12.09 -3.64 -3.47
CA TYR A 91 13.43 -3.19 -3.14
C TYR A 91 13.69 -1.73 -3.54
N CYS A 92 13.08 -1.25 -4.62
CA CYS A 92 13.17 0.17 -4.99
C CYS A 92 12.43 1.05 -3.98
N VAL A 93 11.28 0.59 -3.46
CA VAL A 93 10.57 1.27 -2.36
C VAL A 93 11.48 1.39 -1.13
N GLN A 94 12.10 0.28 -0.70
CA GLN A 94 13.04 0.30 0.44
C GLN A 94 14.24 1.21 0.20
N ASN A 95 14.82 1.19 -1.00
CA ASN A 95 15.95 2.04 -1.35
C ASN A 95 15.56 3.51 -1.31
N TYR A 96 14.40 3.88 -1.87
CA TYR A 96 13.87 5.24 -1.78
C TYR A 96 13.74 5.68 -0.32
N LEU A 97 13.10 4.86 0.54
CA LEU A 97 12.90 5.18 1.95
C LEU A 97 14.23 5.39 2.70
N LYS A 98 15.22 4.52 2.47
CA LYS A 98 16.56 4.67 3.07
C LYS A 98 17.21 6.01 2.73
N THR A 99 16.98 6.56 1.53
CA THR A 99 17.49 7.89 1.17
C THR A 99 16.86 9.03 1.98
N LYS A 100 15.70 8.80 2.61
CA LYS A 100 14.94 9.79 3.39
C LYS A 100 15.20 9.72 4.89
N PHE A 101 16.01 8.77 5.38
CA PHE A 101 16.22 8.60 6.82
C PHE A 101 16.84 9.83 7.50
N SER A 102 17.60 10.64 6.77
CA SER A 102 18.17 11.89 7.29
C SER A 102 17.28 13.12 7.07
N SER A 103 16.16 13.00 6.35
CA SER A 103 15.31 14.15 6.00
C SER A 103 14.20 14.45 7.01
N TRP A 104 14.01 13.59 8.01
CA TRP A 104 13.02 13.76 9.07
C TRP A 104 13.53 13.17 10.39
N SER A 105 12.99 13.66 11.50
CA SER A 105 13.15 13.07 12.84
C SER A 105 11.92 13.44 13.66
N SER A 106 11.49 12.54 14.55
CA SER A 106 10.47 12.82 15.57
C SER A 106 11.02 13.60 16.77
N GLY A 107 12.34 13.75 16.87
CA GLY A 107 13.03 14.20 18.09
C GLY A 107 13.20 13.10 19.13
N ASN A 108 12.74 11.87 18.87
CA ASN A 108 12.91 10.70 19.73
C ASN A 108 13.60 9.56 18.98
N ASN A 109 14.85 9.28 19.36
CA ASN A 109 15.67 8.25 18.69
C ASN A 109 15.04 6.85 18.71
N ASN A 110 14.28 6.49 19.75
CA ASN A 110 13.65 5.17 19.82
C ASN A 110 12.53 5.04 18.78
N ILE A 111 11.73 6.09 18.61
CA ILE A 111 10.67 6.15 17.60
C ILE A 111 11.29 6.17 16.20
N ASP A 112 12.30 7.01 15.99
CA ASP A 112 12.99 7.11 14.70
C ASP A 112 13.59 5.77 14.28
N ASN A 113 14.29 5.08 15.20
CA ASN A 113 14.87 3.77 14.94
C ASN A 113 13.80 2.71 14.60
N LEU A 114 12.66 2.73 15.29
CA LEU A 114 11.56 1.81 15.01
C LEU A 114 10.98 2.05 13.61
N ILE A 115 10.64 3.29 13.29
CA ILE A 115 10.08 3.65 11.98
C ILE A 115 11.07 3.28 10.87
N GLN A 116 12.36 3.58 11.02
CA GLN A 116 13.38 3.19 10.05
C GLN A 116 13.46 1.67 9.88
N LYS A 117 13.36 0.88 10.96
CA LYS A 117 13.31 -0.59 10.87
C LYS A 117 12.09 -1.06 10.08
N CYS A 118 10.90 -0.52 10.36
CA CYS A 118 9.69 -0.81 9.58
C CYS A 118 9.89 -0.46 8.10
N GLN A 119 10.45 0.71 7.80
CA GLN A 119 10.69 1.17 6.42
C GLN A 119 11.71 0.32 5.66
N ILE A 120 12.69 -0.30 6.33
CA ILE A 120 13.61 -1.27 5.72
C ILE A 120 12.88 -2.55 5.29
N GLU A 121 11.84 -2.93 6.01
CA GLU A 121 11.06 -4.14 5.76
C GLU A 121 9.80 -3.88 4.91
N SER A 122 9.46 -2.61 4.65
CA SER A 122 8.31 -2.23 3.81
C SER A 122 8.44 -2.79 2.40
N LEU A 123 7.40 -3.50 1.96
CA LEU A 123 7.31 -4.09 0.62
C LEU A 123 6.24 -3.43 -0.26
N MET A 124 5.40 -2.56 0.30
CA MET A 124 4.26 -1.96 -0.40
C MET A 124 4.18 -0.47 -0.08
N PRO A 125 4.01 0.42 -1.08
CA PRO A 125 3.89 1.86 -0.87
C PRO A 125 2.81 2.27 0.15
N ASP A 126 1.63 1.69 0.04
CA ASP A 126 0.44 1.96 0.86
C ASP A 126 0.52 1.42 2.30
N MET A 127 1.55 0.62 2.61
CA MET A 127 1.77 0.03 3.94
C MET A 127 2.99 0.64 4.65
N ILE A 128 3.52 1.75 4.15
CA ILE A 128 4.70 2.39 4.73
C ILE A 128 4.33 3.09 6.05
N VAL A 129 4.99 2.68 7.13
CA VAL A 129 4.97 3.39 8.40
C VAL A 129 5.87 4.63 8.29
N GLU A 130 5.35 5.80 8.67
CA GLU A 130 6.11 7.06 8.65
C GLU A 130 5.79 7.97 9.83
N TRP A 131 6.73 8.87 10.13
CA TRP A 131 6.50 9.96 11.07
C TRP A 131 5.73 11.09 10.38
N ILE A 132 4.64 11.56 10.99
CA ILE A 132 3.82 12.64 10.48
C ILE A 132 4.02 13.89 11.35
N PRO A 133 4.65 14.96 10.85
CA PRO A 133 4.73 16.22 11.56
C PRO A 133 3.33 16.75 11.87
N TYR A 134 3.12 17.26 13.09
CA TYR A 134 1.82 17.76 13.53
C TYR A 134 1.25 18.85 12.59
N ASN A 135 2.10 19.67 11.98
CA ASN A 135 1.70 20.70 11.01
C ASN A 135 1.11 20.15 9.71
N ASN A 136 1.26 18.84 9.44
CA ASN A 136 0.63 18.17 8.30
C ASN A 136 -0.78 17.67 8.62
N LEU A 137 -1.24 17.86 9.85
CA LEU A 137 -2.59 17.53 10.32
C LEU A 137 -3.40 18.81 10.51
N GLN A 138 -4.64 18.80 10.03
CA GLN A 138 -5.60 19.90 10.14
C GLN A 138 -6.92 19.40 10.72
N ASN A 139 -7.78 20.33 11.16
CA ASN A 139 -9.14 20.02 11.63
C ASN A 139 -9.16 18.90 12.68
N ILE A 140 -8.24 18.98 13.65
CA ILE A 140 -8.13 17.98 14.71
C ILE A 140 -9.28 18.20 15.69
N GLU A 141 -10.19 17.23 15.77
CA GLU A 141 -11.40 17.28 16.59
C GLU A 141 -11.50 16.02 17.44
N CYS A 142 -11.88 16.17 18.71
CA CYS A 142 -12.09 15.02 19.59
C CYS A 142 -13.36 14.27 19.17
N LEU A 143 -13.22 12.99 18.82
CA LEU A 143 -14.32 12.11 18.47
C LEU A 143 -14.96 11.49 19.72
N THR A 144 -14.13 10.95 20.61
CA THR A 144 -14.60 10.36 21.87
C THR A 144 -13.47 10.27 22.91
N LYS A 145 -13.88 10.22 24.18
CA LYS A 145 -13.00 10.03 25.33
C LYS A 145 -13.52 8.86 26.16
N GLY A 146 -12.66 7.88 26.44
CA GLY A 146 -13.03 6.72 27.25
C GLY A 146 -11.85 5.76 27.45
N GLY A 147 -11.83 5.04 28.57
CA GLY A 147 -10.70 4.17 28.90
C GLY A 147 -9.40 4.95 29.12
N PHE A 148 -8.31 4.50 28.49
CA PHE A 148 -6.94 5.06 28.62
C PHE A 148 -6.51 5.96 27.45
N SER A 149 -7.42 6.28 26.51
CA SER A 149 -7.06 7.04 25.30
C SER A 149 -8.15 8.02 24.89
N GLU A 150 -7.73 9.09 24.24
CA GLU A 150 -8.62 10.00 23.51
C GLU A 150 -8.50 9.70 22.01
N ILE A 151 -9.64 9.62 21.32
CA ILE A 151 -9.69 9.40 19.87
C ILE A 151 -10.09 10.71 19.22
N TYR A 152 -9.34 11.09 18.20
CA TYR A 152 -9.56 12.30 17.41
C TYR A 152 -9.73 11.95 15.94
N THR A 153 -10.42 12.80 15.22
CA THR A 153 -10.40 12.85 13.75
C THR A 153 -9.49 13.99 13.31
N ALA A 154 -8.82 13.83 12.17
CA ALA A 154 -8.05 14.89 11.54
C ALA A 154 -8.05 14.76 10.03
N THR A 155 -7.60 15.81 9.35
CA THR A 155 -7.28 15.82 7.92
C THR A 155 -5.77 15.78 7.74
N TRP A 156 -5.24 14.76 7.06
CA TRP A 156 -3.82 14.67 6.72
C TRP A 156 -3.59 15.24 5.32
N ILE A 157 -2.92 16.40 5.22
CA ILE A 157 -2.85 17.21 3.98
C ILE A 157 -2.26 16.45 2.79
N ASN A 158 -1.20 15.68 3.00
CA ASN A 158 -0.52 14.97 1.92
C ASN A 158 -0.90 13.49 1.86
N GLY A 159 -1.52 12.94 2.91
CA GLY A 159 -1.79 11.51 3.02
C GLY A 159 -0.52 10.65 3.04
N GLY A 160 -0.74 9.34 3.12
CA GLY A 160 0.30 8.33 3.00
C GLY A 160 0.77 8.13 1.56
N TYR A 161 1.82 7.34 1.41
CA TYR A 161 2.28 6.89 0.11
C TYR A 161 1.27 5.94 -0.53
N GLU A 162 1.18 5.96 -1.86
CA GLU A 162 0.22 5.14 -2.63
C GLU A 162 0.92 4.36 -3.75
N GLU A 163 1.77 5.04 -4.52
CA GLU A 163 2.43 4.43 -5.68
C GLU A 163 3.91 4.80 -5.74
N LEU A 164 4.70 3.96 -6.42
CA LEU A 164 6.06 4.31 -6.83
C LEU A 164 6.04 4.74 -8.29
N ASP A 165 6.35 6.01 -8.54
CA ASP A 165 6.51 6.57 -9.87
C ASP A 165 7.69 5.88 -10.58
N SER A 166 7.41 5.23 -11.71
CA SER A 166 8.41 4.49 -12.49
C SER A 166 9.38 5.39 -13.24
N GLU A 167 8.99 6.62 -13.58
CA GLU A 167 9.81 7.56 -14.33
C GLU A 167 10.74 8.34 -13.41
N ASN A 168 10.18 8.87 -12.31
CA ASN A 168 10.92 9.71 -11.37
C ASN A 168 11.58 8.91 -10.23
N HIS A 169 11.25 7.62 -10.08
CA HIS A 169 11.66 6.74 -8.97
C HIS A 169 11.31 7.34 -7.60
N GLN A 170 10.17 8.03 -7.50
CA GLN A 170 9.69 8.67 -6.28
C GLN A 170 8.37 8.06 -5.81
N LEU A 171 8.19 7.96 -4.49
CA LEU A 171 6.90 7.59 -3.94
C LEU A 171 5.93 8.77 -4.04
N GLN A 172 4.79 8.52 -4.68
CA GLN A 172 3.66 9.43 -4.78
C GLN A 172 2.76 9.25 -3.56
N ARG A 173 2.12 10.34 -3.14
CA ARG A 173 1.20 10.34 -2.01
C ARG A 173 -0.25 10.41 -2.49
N PHE A 174 -1.13 9.76 -1.74
CA PHE A 174 -2.57 9.72 -2.00
C PHE A 174 -3.21 11.12 -2.04
N GLY A 175 -2.61 12.07 -1.32
CA GLY A 175 -3.18 13.40 -1.12
C GLY A 175 -4.08 13.47 0.11
N THR A 176 -4.81 14.57 0.22
CA THR A 176 -5.55 14.91 1.43
C THR A 176 -6.64 13.89 1.76
N HIS A 177 -6.61 13.32 2.96
CA HIS A 177 -7.66 12.42 3.43
C HIS A 177 -7.91 12.50 4.94
N HIS A 178 -9.04 11.95 5.38
CA HIS A 178 -9.40 11.89 6.79
C HIS A 178 -8.70 10.73 7.49
N VAL A 179 -8.18 11.00 8.69
CA VAL A 179 -7.50 10.01 9.54
C VAL A 179 -8.10 10.01 10.94
N ILE A 180 -7.93 8.87 11.61
CA ILE A 180 -8.18 8.73 13.04
C ILE A 180 -6.84 8.82 13.77
N LEU A 181 -6.77 9.68 14.78
CA LEU A 181 -5.64 9.78 15.68
C LEU A 181 -6.06 9.17 17.03
N LYS A 182 -5.22 8.30 17.57
CA LYS A 182 -5.38 7.79 18.93
C LYS A 182 -4.25 8.37 19.77
N GLU A 183 -4.62 9.17 20.77
CA GLU A 183 -3.67 9.67 21.75
C GLU A 183 -3.27 8.52 22.69
N LEU A 184 -1.97 8.30 22.83
CA LEU A 184 -1.42 7.37 23.80
C LEU A 184 -1.31 8.10 25.15
N GLY A 185 -1.93 7.54 26.20
CA GLY A 185 -1.85 8.09 27.56
C GLY A 185 -0.41 8.21 28.08
N ASN A 186 -0.23 8.91 29.21
CA ASN A 186 1.06 9.42 29.68
C ASN A 186 2.23 8.40 29.56
N ILE A 187 3.10 8.65 28.58
CA ILE A 187 4.22 7.79 28.18
C ILE A 187 5.32 7.76 29.28
N GLU A 188 5.28 8.66 30.26
CA GLU A 188 6.23 8.70 31.37
C GLU A 188 6.19 7.45 32.27
N ASN A 189 5.03 6.76 32.37
CA ASN A 189 4.89 5.48 33.06
C ASN A 189 4.76 4.29 32.09
N ALA A 190 4.64 4.57 30.80
CA ALA A 190 4.75 3.53 29.80
C ALA A 190 6.21 3.10 29.74
N SER A 191 6.51 2.02 30.46
CA SER A 191 7.62 1.13 30.08
C SER A 191 7.64 0.95 28.56
N GLN A 192 8.75 0.46 28.00
CA GLN A 192 8.88 0.10 26.58
C GLN A 192 7.75 -0.83 26.02
N ASN A 193 6.75 -1.17 26.83
CA ASN A 193 5.58 -2.00 26.56
C ASN A 193 4.35 -1.24 26.01
N TRP A 194 4.39 0.08 25.76
CA TRP A 194 3.25 0.74 25.06
C TRP A 194 3.02 0.19 23.64
N PHE A 195 4.01 -0.49 23.08
CA PHE A 195 3.91 -1.22 21.82
C PHE A 195 3.15 -2.55 21.92
N GLU A 196 2.93 -3.09 23.12
CA GLU A 196 2.22 -4.37 23.31
C GLU A 196 0.69 -4.22 23.24
N GLU A 197 0.15 -3.02 23.44
CA GLU A 197 -1.29 -2.78 23.34
C GLU A 197 -1.86 -3.02 21.93
N ASP A 198 -1.05 -2.84 20.87
CA ASP A 198 -1.46 -3.08 19.48
C ASP A 198 -1.12 -4.50 18.97
N LEU A 199 -0.28 -5.26 19.69
CA LEU A 199 0.01 -6.66 19.40
C LEU A 199 -1.07 -7.61 19.96
N MET A 200 -1.91 -7.14 20.88
CA MET A 200 -2.98 -7.93 21.53
C MET A 200 -4.33 -7.94 20.79
N PHE A 201 -4.47 -7.22 19.67
CA PHE A 201 -5.73 -7.18 18.89
C PHE A 201 -5.63 -7.78 17.48
N LYS A 202 -4.69 -8.70 17.23
CA LYS A 202 -4.69 -9.56 16.05
C LYS A 202 -4.50 -11.04 16.39
N LEU A 203 -5.62 -11.69 16.73
CA LEU A 203 -5.98 -13.05 16.31
C LEU A 203 -7.42 -13.04 15.83
#